data_AF-A0AB73TGT9-F1
#
_entry.id   AF-A0AB73TGT9-F1
#
_cell.length_a   1.000
_cell.length_b   1.000
_cell.length_c   1.000
_cell.angle_alpha   90.00
_cell.angle_beta   90.00
_cell.angle_gamma   90.00
#
_symmetry.space_group_name_H-M   'P 1'
#
loop_
_entity.id
_entity.type
_entity.pdbx_description
1 polymer ?
#
loop_
_entity_poly.entity_id
_entity_poly.type
_entity_poly.pdbx_seq_one_letter_code
_entity_poly.pdbx_strand_id
1 'polypeptide(L)'
;MNAFDLSAAAAFRQAAQPRSVTDQRRAQYTNEAVLSATPAQLVTMLYDRLLLDLHRAETAQVAADWDAAREQLLHAQAIVGELSSTLKIDVWDGGEGLLAVYNYASTSLITANVHRDVQATRDCIRILDPLRQAWHDAAASLPAAPVAPQHTAGGALGVA
;
A
#
# COMPACT_ATOMS: atom_id res chain seq x y z
N MET A 1 13.67 0.63 15.40
CA MET A 1 12.37 1.20 15.83
C MET A 1 11.46 1.15 14.61
N ASN A 2 10.49 0.24 14.55
CA ASN A 2 9.59 0.14 13.38
C ASN A 2 8.40 1.08 13.60
N ALA A 3 8.19 2.03 12.68
CA ALA A 3 7.14 3.04 12.73
C ALA A 3 5.72 2.47 12.54
N PHE A 4 5.59 1.19 12.15
CA PHE A 4 4.32 0.52 11.91
C PHE A 4 4.20 -0.79 12.70
N ASP A 5 2.97 -1.13 13.11
CA ASP A 5 2.63 -2.41 13.73
C ASP A 5 2.60 -3.56 12.71
N LEU A 6 3.20 -4.70 13.08
CA LEU A 6 3.34 -5.89 12.23
C LEU A 6 2.04 -6.72 12.14
N SER A 7 1.06 -6.46 13.00
CA SER A 7 -0.20 -7.21 13.09
C SER A 7 -1.16 -6.92 11.93
N ALA A 8 -1.13 -5.71 11.38
CA ALA A 8 -1.95 -5.30 10.24
C ALA A 8 -1.62 -5.98 8.90
N ALA A 9 -0.34 -6.29 8.70
CA ALA A 9 0.07 -7.15 7.59
C ALA A 9 -0.66 -8.52 7.64
N ALA A 10 -1.14 -8.95 8.82
CA ALA A 10 -1.99 -10.13 8.97
C ALA A 10 -3.46 -9.93 8.58
N ALA A 11 -4.01 -8.73 8.70
CA ALA A 11 -5.39 -8.43 8.29
C ALA A 11 -5.52 -8.40 6.76
N PHE A 12 -4.54 -7.81 6.05
CA PHE A 12 -4.46 -7.83 4.58
C PHE A 12 -4.35 -9.26 4.02
N ARG A 13 -3.68 -10.18 4.74
CA ARG A 13 -3.60 -11.62 4.39
C ARG A 13 -4.96 -12.31 4.32
N GLN A 14 -5.97 -11.85 5.07
CA GLN A 14 -7.23 -12.57 5.25
C GLN A 14 -8.33 -12.16 4.26
N ALA A 15 -8.27 -10.93 3.70
CA ALA A 15 -9.33 -10.37 2.86
C ALA A 15 -9.26 -10.74 1.36
N ALA A 16 -8.20 -11.42 0.92
CA ALA A 16 -7.89 -11.64 -0.50
C ALA A 16 -8.37 -12.99 -1.09
N GLN A 17 -9.50 -13.55 -0.63
CA GLN A 17 -10.19 -14.67 -1.31
C GLN A 17 -11.54 -14.15 -1.81
N PRO A 18 -11.96 -14.25 -3.10
CA PRO A 18 -12.07 -15.53 -3.84
C PRO A 18 -12.04 -15.51 -5.42
N ARG A 19 -12.05 -16.73 -6.01
CA ARG A 19 -12.64 -17.18 -7.31
C ARG A 19 -12.18 -16.57 -8.67
N SER A 20 -11.11 -17.10 -9.29
CA SER A 20 -11.03 -17.58 -10.71
C SER A 20 -9.57 -17.81 -11.21
N VAL A 21 -9.38 -18.63 -12.26
CA VAL A 21 -8.08 -19.24 -12.65
C VAL A 21 -7.13 -18.33 -13.45
N THR A 22 -7.64 -17.28 -14.10
CA THR A 22 -6.80 -16.36 -14.91
C THR A 22 -6.23 -15.21 -14.06
N ASP A 23 -6.98 -14.76 -13.06
CA ASP A 23 -6.47 -13.87 -12.01
C ASP A 23 -5.47 -14.57 -11.09
N GLN A 24 -5.54 -15.91 -10.99
CA GLN A 24 -4.65 -16.71 -10.14
C GLN A 24 -3.16 -16.51 -10.41
N ARG A 25 -2.72 -16.26 -11.64
CA ARG A 25 -1.27 -16.07 -11.91
C ARG A 25 -0.76 -14.70 -11.47
N ARG A 26 -1.47 -13.62 -11.75
CA ARG A 26 -1.11 -12.28 -11.22
C ARG A 26 -1.27 -12.24 -9.71
N ALA A 27 -2.35 -12.83 -9.19
CA ALA A 27 -2.58 -12.98 -7.76
C ALA A 27 -1.47 -13.80 -7.10
N GLN A 28 -0.98 -14.88 -7.71
CA GLN A 28 0.15 -15.68 -7.19
C GLN A 28 1.42 -14.86 -7.08
N TYR A 29 1.83 -14.12 -8.11
CA TYR A 29 3.01 -13.26 -8.02
C TYR A 29 2.85 -12.14 -6.98
N THR A 30 1.68 -11.50 -6.91
CA THR A 30 1.42 -10.48 -5.87
C THR A 30 1.38 -11.09 -4.47
N ASN A 31 0.88 -12.32 -4.32
CA ASN A 31 0.75 -13.00 -3.03
C ASN A 31 2.12 -13.53 -2.57
N GLU A 32 2.92 -14.12 -3.45
CA GLU A 32 4.30 -14.52 -3.17
C GLU A 32 5.19 -13.32 -2.81
N ALA A 33 5.03 -12.18 -3.51
CA ALA A 33 5.69 -10.93 -3.17
C ALA A 33 5.24 -10.39 -1.80
N VAL A 34 3.94 -10.43 -1.49
CA VAL A 34 3.41 -10.00 -0.17
C VAL A 34 3.86 -10.95 0.96
N LEU A 35 3.96 -12.26 0.72
CA LEU A 35 4.35 -13.27 1.71
C LEU A 35 5.84 -13.21 2.08
N SER A 36 6.69 -12.70 1.19
CA SER A 36 8.14 -12.53 1.40
C SER A 36 8.57 -11.08 1.65
N ALA A 37 7.65 -10.12 1.52
CA ALA A 37 7.92 -8.71 1.72
C ALA A 37 8.25 -8.38 3.18
N THR A 38 9.31 -7.60 3.35
CA THR A 38 9.61 -6.95 4.63
C THR A 38 8.53 -5.92 4.96
N PRO A 39 8.36 -5.55 6.25
CA PRO A 39 7.40 -4.53 6.66
C PRO A 39 7.59 -3.19 5.92
N ALA A 40 8.83 -2.80 5.62
CA ALA A 40 9.14 -1.62 4.84
C ALA A 40 8.62 -1.72 3.40
N GLN A 41 8.78 -2.89 2.76
CA GLN A 41 8.27 -3.15 1.42
C GLN A 41 6.74 -3.15 1.36
N LEU A 42 6.06 -3.63 2.41
CA LEU A 42 4.59 -3.57 2.48
C LEU A 42 4.09 -2.11 2.53
N VAL A 43 4.74 -1.25 3.32
CA VAL A 43 4.39 0.18 3.38
C VAL A 43 4.59 0.84 2.02
N THR A 44 5.71 0.60 1.33
CA THR A 44 5.93 1.17 0.00
C THR A 44 4.90 0.68 -1.02
N MET A 45 4.52 -0.60 -0.96
CA MET A 45 3.47 -1.15 -1.83
C MET A 45 2.08 -0.54 -1.56
N LEU A 46 1.74 -0.27 -0.29
CA LEU A 46 0.51 0.43 0.07
C LEU A 46 0.48 1.85 -0.47
N TYR A 47 1.60 2.59 -0.36
CA TYR A 47 1.72 3.92 -0.94
C TYR A 47 1.66 3.90 -2.47
N ASP A 48 2.33 2.95 -3.13
CA ASP A 48 2.25 2.77 -4.58
C ASP A 48 0.81 2.52 -5.02
N ARG A 49 0.09 1.64 -4.30
CA ARG A 49 -1.30 1.35 -4.61
C ARG A 49 -2.21 2.57 -4.35
N LEU A 50 -2.00 3.27 -3.24
CA LEU A 50 -2.72 4.48 -2.89
C LEU A 50 -2.62 5.52 -4.01
N LEU A 51 -1.40 5.87 -4.45
CA LEU A 51 -1.20 6.86 -5.51
C LEU A 51 -1.78 6.40 -6.85
N LEU A 52 -1.69 5.10 -7.17
CA LEU A 52 -2.33 4.54 -8.36
C LEU A 52 -3.86 4.73 -8.32
N ASP A 53 -4.50 4.44 -7.20
CA ASP A 53 -5.95 4.61 -7.05
C ASP A 53 -6.35 6.09 -7.16
N LEU A 54 -5.56 7.01 -6.57
CA LEU A 54 -5.83 8.45 -6.66
C LEU A 54 -5.74 8.98 -8.10
N HIS A 55 -4.73 8.56 -8.88
CA HIS A 55 -4.63 8.96 -10.29
C HIS A 55 -5.76 8.38 -11.15
N ARG A 56 -6.19 7.15 -10.87
CA ARG A 56 -7.35 6.54 -11.54
C ARG A 56 -8.65 7.24 -11.16
N ALA A 57 -8.82 7.58 -9.88
CA ALA A 57 -9.93 8.39 -9.40
C ALA A 57 -9.97 9.74 -10.11
N GLU A 58 -8.85 10.48 -10.15
CA GLU A 58 -8.77 11.77 -10.84
C GLU A 58 -9.17 11.64 -12.32
N THR A 59 -8.61 10.64 -13.02
CA THR A 59 -8.92 10.40 -14.44
C THR A 59 -10.42 10.15 -14.64
N ALA A 60 -11.04 9.32 -13.80
CA ALA A 60 -12.46 9.03 -13.85
C ALA A 60 -13.32 10.26 -13.50
N GLN A 61 -12.92 11.04 -12.49
CA GLN A 61 -13.60 12.29 -12.12
C GLN A 61 -13.58 13.31 -13.27
N VAL A 62 -12.44 13.46 -13.97
CA VAL A 62 -12.31 14.34 -15.15
C VAL A 62 -13.19 13.86 -16.31
N ALA A 63 -13.31 12.54 -16.48
CA ALA A 63 -14.22 11.94 -17.46
C ALA A 63 -15.71 11.94 -17.03
N ALA A 64 -16.01 12.45 -15.84
CA ALA A 64 -17.33 12.38 -15.19
C ALA A 64 -17.88 10.96 -15.00
N ASP A 65 -17.00 9.95 -14.95
CA ASP A 65 -17.33 8.58 -14.56
C ASP A 65 -17.28 8.46 -13.02
N TRP A 66 -18.36 8.87 -12.38
CA TRP A 66 -18.44 8.99 -10.93
C TRP A 66 -18.47 7.64 -10.20
N ASP A 67 -18.96 6.58 -10.86
CA ASP A 67 -18.98 5.24 -10.27
C ASP A 67 -17.56 4.66 -10.22
N ALA A 68 -16.81 4.78 -11.32
CA ALA A 68 -15.40 4.39 -11.35
C ALA A 68 -14.56 5.24 -10.38
N ALA A 69 -14.78 6.56 -10.33
CA ALA A 69 -14.11 7.44 -9.38
C ALA A 69 -14.38 7.02 -7.92
N ARG A 70 -15.64 6.74 -7.58
CA ARG A 70 -16.05 6.30 -6.25
C ARG A 70 -15.36 5.01 -5.83
N GLU A 71 -15.27 4.02 -6.72
CA GLU A 71 -14.60 2.75 -6.44
C GLU A 71 -13.14 2.98 -6.02
N GLN A 72 -12.40 3.77 -6.80
CA GLN A 72 -11.00 4.06 -6.52
C GLN A 72 -10.84 4.90 -5.24
N LEU A 73 -11.69 5.90 -5.01
CA LEU A 73 -11.65 6.73 -3.81
C LEU A 73 -11.96 5.94 -2.53
N LEU A 74 -12.91 5.00 -2.57
CA LEU A 74 -13.21 4.14 -1.43
C LEU A 74 -12.04 3.20 -1.11
N HIS A 75 -11.39 2.65 -2.14
CA HIS A 75 -10.21 1.81 -1.93
C HIS A 75 -9.03 2.61 -1.37
N ALA A 76 -8.79 3.83 -1.89
CA ALA A 76 -7.78 4.75 -1.34
C ALA A 76 -8.05 5.08 0.15
N GLN A 77 -9.31 5.34 0.52
CA GLN A 77 -9.70 5.56 1.93
C GLN A 77 -9.40 4.35 2.82
N ALA A 78 -9.65 3.13 2.33
CA ALA A 78 -9.34 1.91 3.07
C ALA A 78 -7.84 1.77 3.33
N ILE A 79 -6.99 2.08 2.33
CA ILE A 79 -5.53 2.06 2.49
C ILE A 79 -5.06 3.10 3.51
N VAL A 80 -5.57 4.33 3.43
CA VAL A 80 -5.22 5.38 4.41
C VAL A 80 -5.66 4.97 5.82
N GLY A 81 -6.83 4.34 5.97
CA GLY A 81 -7.29 3.78 7.24
C GLY A 81 -6.33 2.73 7.81
N GLU A 82 -5.82 1.83 6.97
CA GLU A 82 -4.84 0.82 7.36
C GLU A 82 -3.49 1.44 7.74
N LEU A 83 -2.99 2.41 6.96
CA LEU A 83 -1.76 3.14 7.30
C LEU A 83 -1.90 3.90 8.63
N SER A 84 -3.09 4.42 8.92
CA SER A 84 -3.37 5.15 10.17
C SER A 84 -3.47 4.21 11.36
N SER A 85 -4.17 3.09 11.24
CA SER A 85 -4.38 2.13 12.34
C SER A 85 -3.08 1.46 12.78
N THR A 86 -2.09 1.41 11.88
CA THR A 86 -0.80 0.76 12.09
C THR A 86 0.30 1.69 12.56
N LEU A 87 0.09 3.00 12.46
CA LEU A 87 1.09 3.99 12.78
C LEU A 87 1.39 3.99 14.28
N LYS A 88 2.66 3.84 14.62
CA LYS A 88 3.16 4.05 15.99
C LYS A 88 3.59 5.50 16.14
N ILE A 89 2.75 6.28 16.81
CA ILE A 89 2.93 7.73 16.92
C ILE A 89 4.10 8.05 17.87
N ASP A 90 4.20 7.34 18.99
CA ASP A 90 5.12 7.69 20.09
C ASP A 90 6.57 7.16 19.92
N VAL A 91 6.87 6.50 18.80
CA VAL A 91 8.19 5.86 18.62
C VAL A 91 9.20 6.75 17.88
N TRP A 92 8.78 7.91 17.39
CA TRP A 92 9.61 8.87 16.66
C TRP A 92 8.93 10.24 16.52
N ASP A 93 9.72 11.31 16.42
CA ASP A 93 9.24 12.71 16.42
C ASP A 93 8.30 13.06 15.25
N GLY A 94 8.31 12.28 14.16
CA GLY A 94 7.44 12.51 13.00
C GLY A 94 6.08 11.82 13.07
N GLY A 95 5.80 11.04 14.13
CA GLY A 95 4.57 10.26 14.25
C GLY A 95 3.30 11.12 14.24
N GLU A 96 3.27 12.20 15.01
CA GLU A 96 2.11 13.11 15.06
C GLU A 96 1.86 13.82 13.72
N GLY A 97 2.94 14.26 13.06
CA GLY A 97 2.85 14.90 11.75
C GLY A 97 2.29 13.96 10.68
N LEU A 98 2.72 12.70 10.69
CA LEU A 98 2.21 11.71 9.76
C LEU A 98 0.74 11.35 10.01
N LEU A 99 0.34 11.24 11.29
CA LEU A 99 -1.07 11.05 11.66
C LEU A 99 -1.94 12.23 11.15
N ALA A 100 -1.45 13.46 11.31
CA ALA A 100 -2.16 14.64 10.82
C ALA A 100 -2.35 14.61 9.30
N VAL A 101 -1.35 14.16 8.54
CA VAL A 101 -1.46 13.98 7.09
C VAL A 101 -2.51 12.92 6.75
N TYR A 102 -2.53 11.77 7.44
CA TYR A 102 -3.53 10.74 7.18
C TYR A 102 -4.96 11.16 7.53
N ASN A 103 -5.13 11.93 8.62
CA ASN A 103 -6.42 12.51 8.97
C ASN A 103 -6.90 13.48 7.88
N TYR A 104 -6.02 14.37 7.42
CA TYR A 104 -6.33 15.27 6.31
C TYR A 104 -6.70 14.51 5.05
N ALA A 105 -5.89 13.52 4.65
CA ALA A 105 -6.15 12.71 3.46
C ALA A 105 -7.50 12.00 3.55
N SER A 106 -7.81 11.40 4.70
CA SER A 106 -9.11 10.73 4.94
C SER A 106 -10.29 11.68 4.73
N THR A 107 -10.26 12.86 5.34
CA THR A 107 -11.32 13.88 5.20
C THR A 107 -11.42 14.41 3.76
N SER A 108 -10.28 14.65 3.11
CA SER A 108 -10.23 15.15 1.74
C SER A 108 -10.78 14.12 0.74
N LEU A 109 -10.45 12.84 0.89
CA LEU A 109 -10.98 11.77 0.02
C LEU A 109 -12.49 11.55 0.20
N ILE A 110 -13.01 11.70 1.42
CA ILE A 110 -14.47 11.69 1.65
C ILE A 110 -15.11 12.88 0.94
N THR A 111 -14.53 14.07 1.07
CA THR A 111 -14.99 15.29 0.39
C THR A 111 -14.98 15.12 -1.13
N ALA A 112 -13.88 14.61 -1.69
CA ALA A 112 -13.73 14.33 -3.11
C ALA A 112 -14.82 13.41 -3.65
N ASN A 113 -15.17 12.36 -2.88
CA ASN A 113 -16.18 11.39 -3.28
C ASN A 113 -17.61 11.97 -3.17
N VAL A 114 -17.95 12.54 -2.01
CA VAL A 114 -19.31 13.04 -1.73
C VAL A 114 -19.65 14.26 -2.58
N HIS A 115 -18.72 15.19 -2.72
CA HIS A 115 -18.94 16.46 -3.42
C HIS A 115 -18.42 16.45 -4.86
N ARG A 116 -17.90 15.31 -5.34
CA ARG A 116 -17.31 15.18 -6.69
C ARG A 116 -16.19 16.19 -6.93
N ASP A 117 -15.43 16.49 -5.88
CA ASP A 117 -14.37 17.48 -5.89
C ASP A 117 -13.06 16.85 -6.38
N VAL A 118 -12.67 17.19 -7.61
CA VAL A 118 -11.43 16.72 -8.24
C VAL A 118 -10.20 17.38 -7.62
N GLN A 119 -10.32 18.63 -7.14
CA GLN A 119 -9.20 19.34 -6.53
C GLN A 119 -8.82 18.68 -5.19
N ALA A 120 -9.80 18.23 -4.41
CA ALA A 120 -9.55 17.45 -3.20
C ALA A 120 -8.72 16.18 -3.49
N THR A 121 -9.00 15.46 -4.59
CA THR A 121 -8.16 14.32 -5.03
C THR A 121 -6.73 14.75 -5.38
N ARG A 122 -6.58 15.84 -6.14
CA ARG A 122 -5.26 16.37 -6.56
C ARG A 122 -4.41 16.82 -5.38
N ASP A 123 -5.03 17.47 -4.40
CA ASP A 123 -4.35 17.90 -3.18
C ASP A 123 -3.86 16.70 -2.36
N CYS A 124 -4.66 15.63 -2.27
CA CYS A 124 -4.20 14.37 -1.67
C CYS A 124 -2.96 13.82 -2.40
N ILE A 125 -2.97 13.76 -3.73
CA ILE A 125 -1.82 13.30 -4.53
C ILE A 125 -0.58 14.14 -4.20
N ARG A 126 -0.71 15.47 -4.23
CA ARG A 126 0.39 16.41 -3.97
C ARG A 126 1.04 16.24 -2.59
N ILE A 127 0.26 15.86 -1.59
CA ILE A 127 0.75 15.66 -0.22
C ILE A 127 1.31 14.25 -0.03
N LEU A 128 0.70 13.24 -0.65
CA LEU A 128 1.07 11.83 -0.45
C LEU A 128 2.24 11.37 -1.33
N ASP A 129 2.46 11.97 -2.50
CA ASP A 129 3.54 11.56 -3.40
C ASP A 129 4.95 11.80 -2.81
N PRO A 130 5.25 12.93 -2.15
CA PRO A 130 6.53 13.10 -1.45
C PRO A 130 6.73 12.09 -0.32
N LEU A 131 5.66 11.72 0.39
CA LEU A 131 5.72 10.69 1.45
C LEU A 131 6.01 9.32 0.87
N ARG A 132 5.35 8.96 -0.24
CA ARG A 132 5.65 7.74 -0.99
C ARG A 132 7.13 7.66 -1.34
N GLN A 133 7.70 8.73 -1.90
CA GLN A 133 9.12 8.76 -2.26
C GLN A 133 10.02 8.60 -1.03
N ALA A 134 9.73 9.30 0.07
CA ALA A 134 10.49 9.19 1.31
C ALA A 134 10.48 7.76 1.89
N TRP A 135 9.35 7.05 1.80
CA TRP A 135 9.28 5.65 2.23
C TRP A 135 10.08 4.70 1.35
N HIS A 136 10.10 4.93 0.03
CA HIS A 136 10.94 4.17 -0.89
C HIS A 136 12.43 4.38 -0.60
N ASP A 137 12.85 5.63 -0.39
CA ASP A 137 14.24 5.97 -0.06
C ASP A 137 14.67 5.35 1.28
N ALA A 138 13.79 5.40 2.29
CA ALA A 138 14.01 4.77 3.59
C ALA A 138 14.11 3.24 3.48
N ALA A 139 13.23 2.61 2.69
CA ALA A 139 13.25 1.17 2.47
C ALA A 139 14.52 0.72 1.73
N ALA A 140 14.99 1.50 0.75
CA ALA A 140 16.23 1.23 0.03
C ALA A 140 17.49 1.40 0.91
N SER A 141 17.40 2.26 1.93
CA SER A 141 18.50 2.51 2.88
C SER A 141 18.61 1.44 3.97
N LEU A 142 17.61 0.58 4.13
CA LEU A 142 17.70 -0.57 5.04
C LEU A 142 18.66 -1.60 4.44
N PRO A 143 19.63 -2.13 5.21
CA PRO A 143 20.50 -3.18 4.72
C PRO A 143 19.62 -4.35 4.27
N ALA A 144 19.78 -4.77 3.01
CA ALA A 144 19.08 -5.92 2.46
C ALA A 144 19.25 -7.08 3.46
N ALA A 145 18.15 -7.53 4.06
CA ALA A 145 18.18 -8.71 4.90
C ALA A 145 18.86 -9.82 4.08
N PRO A 146 19.83 -10.56 4.67
CA PRO A 146 20.55 -11.57 3.92
C PRO A 146 19.51 -12.53 3.35
N VAL A 147 19.42 -12.57 2.02
CA VAL A 147 18.69 -13.57 1.28
C VAL A 147 19.30 -14.91 1.70
N ALA A 148 18.69 -15.55 2.70
CA ALA A 148 19.10 -16.87 3.13
C ALA A 148 19.07 -17.75 1.88
N PRO A 149 20.18 -18.43 1.52
CA PRO A 149 20.23 -19.24 0.32
C PRO A 149 19.10 -20.27 0.40
N GLN A 150 18.15 -20.14 -0.51
CA GLN A 150 17.10 -21.12 -0.73
C GLN A 150 17.82 -22.43 -1.07
N HIS A 151 17.50 -23.48 -0.33
CA HIS A 151 18.08 -24.81 -0.42
C HIS A 151 18.50 -25.16 -1.86
N THR A 152 19.81 -25.12 -2.10
CA THR A 152 20.41 -25.89 -3.18
C THR A 152 20.20 -27.35 -2.80
N ALA A 153 19.09 -27.95 -3.26
CA ALA A 153 18.96 -29.39 -3.31
C ALA A 153 19.98 -29.90 -4.33
N GLY A 154 21.22 -30.03 -3.85
CA GLY A 154 22.32 -30.65 -4.57
C GLY A 154 21.96 -32.08 -4.90
N GLY A 155 22.13 -32.43 -6.18
CA GLY A 155 21.94 -33.77 -6.67
C GLY A 155 22.94 -34.77 -6.09
N ALA A 156 22.45 -35.98 -5.88
CA ALA A 156 23.09 -37.29 -5.98
C ALA A 156 21.96 -38.28 -5.68
N LEU A 157 21.63 -39.24 -6.52
CA LEU A 157 22.39 -40.47 -6.68
C LEU A 157 22.10 -41.07 -8.06
N GLY A 158 23.15 -41.27 -8.85
CA GLY A 158 23.16 -42.30 -9.88
C GLY A 158 23.55 -43.64 -9.25
N VAL A 159 22.91 -44.72 -9.67
CA VAL A 159 23.49 -45.98 -10.17
C VAL A 159 22.36 -47.00 -10.42
N ALA A 160 22.23 -47.45 -11.67
CA ALA A 160 21.72 -48.76 -12.03
C ALA A 160 22.33 -49.13 -13.38
#